data_AF-A0A7S0BMG8-F1
#
_entry.id   AF-A0A7S0BMG8-F1
#
_cell.length_a   1.000
_cell.length_b   1.000
_cell.length_c   1.000
_cell.angle_alpha   90.00
_cell.angle_beta   90.00
_cell.angle_gamma   90.00
#
_symmetry.space_group_name_H-M   'P 1'
#
loop_
_entity.id
_entity.type
_entity.pdbx_description
1 polymer ?
#
loop_
_entity_poly.entity_id
_entity_poly.type
_entity_poly.pdbx_seq_one_letter_code
_entity_poly.pdbx_strand_id
1 'polypeptide(L)'
;ALEVYGRPSRLIRSKGDMISTLKVDEELFESELESNLYTAFQRAKQSIEGSGNSVTSVVTALGTMQVPVDEFFENVFVMSDDEKVRTNRLALCANIAALPNGILDLNQIQ
;
A
#
# COMPACT_ATOMS: atom_id res chain seq x y z
N ALA A 1 9.98 3.84 -15.77
CA ALA A 1 9.75 4.44 -14.45
C ALA A 1 8.26 4.71 -14.18
N LEU A 2 7.52 5.40 -15.07
CA LEU A 2 6.07 5.62 -14.91
C LEU A 2 5.18 4.38 -15.12
N GLU A 3 5.66 3.33 -15.79
CA GLU A 3 4.83 2.16 -16.12
C GLU A 3 4.57 1.20 -14.94
N VAL A 4 5.37 1.28 -13.88
CA VAL A 4 5.30 0.35 -12.74
C VAL A 4 4.07 0.62 -11.88
N TYR A 5 3.71 1.91 -11.70
CA TYR A 5 2.55 2.34 -10.91
C TYR A 5 1.20 2.20 -11.64
N GLY A 6 1.20 1.91 -12.95
CA GLY A 6 -0.04 1.74 -13.72
C GLY A 6 -0.73 0.39 -13.49
N ARG A 7 -0.02 -0.62 -12.97
CA ARG A 7 -0.57 -1.97 -12.75
C ARG A 7 -1.38 -2.09 -11.46
N PRO A 8 -0.94 -1.56 -10.30
CA PRO A 8 -1.72 -1.61 -9.06
C PRO A 8 -3.04 -0.81 -9.16
N SER A 9 -2.99 0.38 -9.77
CA SER A 9 -4.16 1.26 -9.89
C SER A 9 -5.28 0.68 -10.75
N ARG A 10 -4.95 -0.11 -11.78
CA ARG A 10 -5.95 -0.80 -12.63
C ARG A 10 -6.66 -1.96 -11.92
N LEU A 11 -6.00 -2.63 -10.98
CA LEU A 11 -6.60 -3.69 -10.17
C LEU A 11 -7.60 -3.14 -9.15
N ILE A 12 -7.32 -1.96 -8.60
CA ILE A 12 -8.07 -1.40 -7.47
C ILE A 12 -9.29 -0.60 -7.95
N ARG A 13 -9.30 -0.05 -9.18
CA ARG A 13 -10.36 0.82 -9.71
C ARG A 13 -11.78 0.21 -9.71
N SER A 14 -11.94 -1.11 -9.62
CA SER A 14 -13.26 -1.78 -9.58
C SER A 14 -13.79 -2.05 -8.16
N LYS A 15 -12.95 -1.99 -7.11
CA LYS A 15 -13.33 -2.33 -5.70
C LYS A 15 -12.69 -1.46 -4.61
N GLY A 16 -11.90 -0.45 -4.97
CA GLY A 16 -10.99 0.27 -4.07
C GLY A 16 -11.61 0.91 -2.84
N ASP A 17 -12.84 1.43 -2.95
CA ASP A 17 -13.51 2.09 -1.82
C ASP A 17 -14.03 1.12 -0.75
N MET A 18 -14.25 -0.17 -1.08
CA MET A 18 -14.67 -1.17 -0.09
C MET A 18 -13.48 -1.84 0.62
N ILE A 19 -12.31 -1.85 -0.01
CA ILE A 19 -11.12 -2.55 0.48
C ILE A 19 -10.26 -1.65 1.38
N SER A 20 -10.30 -0.33 1.16
CA SER A 20 -9.56 0.66 1.97
C SER A 20 -9.99 0.70 3.45
N THR A 21 -11.19 0.20 3.79
CA THR A 21 -11.66 0.04 5.18
C THR A 21 -11.29 -1.30 5.81
N LEU A 22 -10.72 -2.24 5.06
CA LEU A 22 -10.32 -3.54 5.58
C LEU A 22 -9.00 -3.43 6.37
N LYS A 23 -9.00 -4.05 7.55
CA LYS A 23 -7.83 -4.10 8.43
C LYS A 23 -6.89 -5.20 7.93
N VAL A 24 -5.60 -4.88 7.84
CA VAL A 24 -4.56 -5.87 7.53
C VAL A 24 -4.45 -6.84 8.71
N ASP A 25 -4.44 -8.12 8.40
CA ASP A 25 -4.30 -9.22 9.35
C ASP A 25 -2.91 -9.86 9.20
N GLU A 26 -2.08 -9.72 10.23
CA GLU A 26 -0.70 -10.22 10.22
C GLU A 26 -0.66 -11.76 10.29
N GLU A 27 -1.72 -12.41 10.78
CA GLU A 27 -1.81 -13.88 10.84
C GLU A 27 -2.01 -14.51 9.45
N LEU A 28 -2.42 -13.71 8.46
CA LEU A 28 -2.63 -14.15 7.07
C LEU A 28 -1.42 -13.89 6.17
N PHE A 29 -0.29 -13.42 6.70
CA PHE A 29 0.93 -13.23 5.92
C PHE A 29 1.59 -14.58 5.61
N GLU A 30 1.81 -14.85 4.33
CA GLU A 30 2.52 -16.06 3.89
C GLU A 30 4.01 -15.81 3.63
N SER A 31 4.40 -14.54 3.47
CA SER A 31 5.78 -14.15 3.20
C SER A 31 6.26 -13.03 4.12
N GLU A 32 7.55 -13.05 4.45
CA GLU A 32 8.22 -11.97 5.18
C GLU A 32 8.12 -10.63 4.45
N LEU A 33 7.96 -10.64 3.13
CA LEU A 33 7.77 -9.43 2.33
C LEU A 33 6.47 -8.70 2.66
N GLU A 34 5.41 -9.43 3.02
CA GLU A 34 4.13 -8.84 3.43
C GLU A 34 4.29 -8.11 4.77
N SER A 35 4.99 -8.74 5.72
CA SER A 35 5.30 -8.16 7.02
C SER A 35 6.25 -6.96 6.91
N ASN A 36 7.27 -7.05 6.04
CA ASN A 36 8.19 -5.94 5.76
C ASN A 36 7.46 -4.74 5.19
N LEU A 37 6.58 -4.97 4.21
CA LEU A 37 5.76 -3.93 3.60
C LEU A 37 4.80 -3.30 4.61
N TYR A 38 4.15 -4.11 5.45
CA TYR A 38 3.26 -3.62 6.50
C TYR A 38 4.00 -2.83 7.58
N THR A 39 5.21 -3.26 7.96
CA THR A 39 6.05 -2.52 8.90
C THR A 39 6.49 -1.17 8.31
N ALA A 40 6.88 -1.15 7.02
CA ALA A 40 7.21 0.08 6.32
C ALA A 40 6.02 1.04 6.26
N PHE A 41 4.82 0.52 5.96
CA PHE A 41 3.55 1.25 6.01
C PHE A 41 3.31 1.90 7.38
N GLN A 42 3.43 1.14 8.47
CA GLN A 42 3.20 1.66 9.82
C GLN A 42 4.19 2.78 10.18
N ARG A 43 5.46 2.63 9.80
CA ARG A 43 6.49 3.67 10.00
C ARG A 43 6.19 4.93 9.18
N ALA A 44 5.81 4.77 7.92
CA ALA A 44 5.42 5.87 7.04
C ALA A 44 4.24 6.65 7.64
N LYS A 45 3.19 5.94 8.07
CA LYS A 45 2.02 6.52 8.73
C LYS A 45 2.39 7.30 9.99
N GLN A 46 3.18 6.71 10.89
CA GLN A 46 3.63 7.39 12.11
C GLN A 46 4.47 8.65 11.80
N SER A 47 5.34 8.58 10.79
CA SER A 47 6.15 9.73 10.39
C SER A 47 5.29 10.89 9.90
N ILE A 48 4.24 10.60 9.13
CA ILE A 48 3.30 11.59 8.62
C ILE A 48 2.45 12.19 9.74
N GLU A 49 1.87 11.35 10.60
CA GLU A 49 1.05 11.79 11.75
C GLU A 49 1.89 12.64 12.73
N GLY A 50 3.14 12.25 12.99
CA GLY A 50 4.05 12.98 13.86
C GLY A 50 4.58 14.30 13.28
N SER A 51 4.53 14.47 11.95
CA SER A 51 4.99 15.67 11.25
C SER A 51 3.88 16.68 10.95
N GLY A 52 2.65 16.42 11.39
CA GLY A 52 1.50 17.29 11.11
C GLY A 52 1.01 17.23 9.66
N ASN A 53 1.14 16.07 9.01
CA ASN A 53 0.63 15.82 7.65
C ASN A 53 1.19 16.75 6.56
N SER A 54 2.47 17.14 6.66
CA SER A 54 3.12 17.92 5.60
C SER A 54 3.36 17.09 4.33
N VAL A 55 3.14 17.70 3.16
CA VAL A 55 3.36 17.08 1.84
C VAL A 55 4.77 16.50 1.72
N THR A 56 5.79 17.18 2.23
CA THR A 56 7.18 16.71 2.21
C THR A 56 7.37 15.42 3.01
N SER A 57 6.69 15.30 4.15
CA SER A 57 6.71 14.10 4.99
C SER A 57 6.07 12.92 4.27
N VAL A 58 4.95 13.16 3.58
CA VAL A 58 4.28 12.13 2.77
C VAL A 58 5.17 11.67 1.62
N VAL A 59 5.75 12.59 0.85
CA VAL A 59 6.63 12.24 -0.28
C VAL A 59 7.86 11.46 0.19
N THR A 60 8.46 11.87 1.32
CA THR A 60 9.60 11.16 1.91
C THR A 60 9.20 9.76 2.37
N ALA A 61 8.07 9.64 3.07
CA ALA A 61 7.56 8.37 3.57
C ALA A 61 7.16 7.42 2.43
N LEU A 62 6.57 7.92 1.34
CA LEU A 62 6.30 7.11 0.15
C LEU A 62 7.59 6.66 -0.53
N GLY A 63 8.62 7.51 -0.56
CA GLY A 63 9.93 7.16 -1.12
C GLY A 63 10.59 5.99 -0.39
N THR A 64 10.45 5.89 0.94
CA THR A 64 10.99 4.76 1.71
C THR A 64 10.21 3.47 1.52
N MET A 65 8.94 3.57 1.10
CA MET A 65 8.09 2.41 0.80
C MET A 65 8.30 1.85 -0.60
N GLN A 66 8.97 2.57 -1.50
CA GLN A 66 9.17 2.12 -2.88
C GLN A 66 9.86 0.75 -2.96
N VAL A 67 10.95 0.55 -2.20
CA VAL A 67 11.71 -0.72 -2.17
C VAL A 67 10.85 -1.90 -1.68
N PRO A 68 10.23 -1.86 -0.49
CA PRO A 68 9.41 -2.99 -0.03
C PRO A 68 8.15 -3.20 -0.87
N VAL A 69 7.61 -2.16 -1.52
CA VAL A 69 6.51 -2.31 -2.48
C VAL A 69 6.97 -3.07 -3.71
N ASP A 70 8.10 -2.69 -4.30
CA ASP A 70 8.66 -3.36 -5.47
C ASP A 70 8.98 -4.83 -5.15
N GLU A 71 9.68 -5.11 -4.03
CA GLU A 71 9.98 -6.49 -3.61
C GLU A 71 8.72 -7.33 -3.38
N PHE A 72 7.69 -6.74 -2.76
CA PHE A 72 6.39 -7.39 -2.59
C PHE A 72 5.74 -7.69 -3.94
N PHE A 73 5.66 -6.75 -4.89
CA PHE A 73 5.02 -7.01 -6.18
C PHE A 73 5.83 -7.93 -7.09
N GLU A 74 7.15 -8.00 -6.94
CA GLU A 74 8.01 -8.93 -7.69
C GLU A 74 7.88 -10.37 -7.19
N ASN A 75 7.72 -10.58 -5.89
CA ASN A 75 7.77 -11.92 -5.27
C ASN A 75 6.42 -12.42 -4.75
N VAL A 76 5.47 -11.54 -4.47
CA VAL A 76 4.16 -11.87 -3.91
C VAL A 76 3.06 -11.68 -4.94
N PHE A 77 2.46 -12.79 -5.37
CA PHE A 77 1.30 -12.75 -6.25
C PHE A 77 0.06 -12.30 -5.48
N VAL A 78 -0.41 -11.08 -5.76
CA VAL A 78 -1.63 -10.52 -5.16
C VAL A 78 -2.87 -11.36 -5.49
N MET A 79 -2.88 -12.02 -6.64
CA MET A 79 -3.92 -12.99 -7.04
C MET A 79 -3.56 -14.40 -6.51
N SER A 80 -3.51 -14.56 -5.19
CA SER A 80 -3.37 -15.89 -4.56
C SER A 80 -4.66 -16.69 -4.66
N ASP A 81 -4.56 -18.02 -4.65
CA ASP A 81 -5.70 -18.94 -4.67
C ASP A 81 -6.54 -18.87 -3.39
N ASP A 82 -5.93 -18.50 -2.25
CA ASP A 82 -6.63 -18.29 -0.99
C ASP A 82 -7.28 -16.90 -0.95
N GLU A 83 -8.62 -16.87 -0.91
CA GLU A 83 -9.40 -15.64 -0.84
C GLU A 83 -9.07 -14.79 0.38
N LYS A 84 -8.71 -15.38 1.53
CA LYS A 84 -8.36 -14.63 2.75
C LYS A 84 -7.03 -13.91 2.57
N VAL A 85 -6.01 -14.63 2.09
CA VAL A 85 -4.69 -14.06 1.81
C VAL A 85 -4.78 -13.00 0.72
N ARG A 86 -5.51 -13.28 -0.36
CA ARG A 86 -5.78 -12.32 -1.43
C ARG A 86 -6.46 -11.06 -0.90
N THR A 87 -7.48 -11.20 -0.05
CA THR A 87 -8.18 -10.06 0.56
C THR A 87 -7.25 -9.26 1.46
N ASN A 88 -6.39 -9.92 2.23
CA ASN A 88 -5.39 -9.28 3.08
C ASN A 88 -4.35 -8.49 2.28
N ARG A 89 -3.81 -9.08 1.21
CA ARG A 89 -2.88 -8.42 0.27
C ARG A 89 -3.53 -7.20 -0.40
N LEU A 90 -4.78 -7.34 -0.82
CA LEU A 90 -5.55 -6.22 -1.38
C LEU A 90 -5.80 -5.12 -0.34
N ALA A 91 -6.10 -5.48 0.92
CA ALA A 91 -6.24 -4.53 2.03
C ALA A 91 -4.93 -3.78 2.27
N LEU A 92 -3.79 -4.47 2.27
CA LEU A 92 -2.46 -3.85 2.42
C LEU A 92 -2.21 -2.85 1.29
N CYS A 93 -2.40 -3.24 0.02
CA CYS A 93 -2.26 -2.32 -1.11
C CYS A 93 -3.22 -1.12 -1.03
N ALA A 94 -4.47 -1.33 -0.62
CA ALA A 94 -5.46 -0.27 -0.50
C ALA A 94 -5.08 0.72 0.62
N ASN A 95 -4.60 0.23 1.77
CA ASN A 95 -4.12 1.07 2.87
C ASN A 95 -2.93 1.93 2.44
N ILE A 96 -1.97 1.36 1.69
CA ILE A 96 -0.81 2.08 1.17
C ILE A 96 -1.23 3.14 0.15
N ALA A 97 -2.15 2.81 -0.76
CA ALA A 97 -2.69 3.76 -1.72
C ALA A 97 -3.51 4.88 -1.06
N ALA A 98 -4.16 4.60 0.09
CA ALA A 98 -4.94 5.57 0.85
C ALA A 98 -4.08 6.47 1.76
N LEU A 99 -2.84 6.06 2.05
CA LEU A 99 -1.88 6.78 2.90
C LEU A 99 -1.66 8.24 2.45
N PRO A 100 -1.46 8.52 1.15
CA PRO A 100 -1.47 9.88 0.65
C PRO A 100 -2.87 10.46 0.47
N ASN A 101 -3.95 9.70 0.21
CA ASN A 101 -5.29 10.26 -0.09
C ASN A 101 -5.86 11.24 0.95
N GLY A 102 -5.41 11.20 2.22
CA GLY A 102 -5.79 12.20 3.23
C GLY A 102 -5.04 13.54 3.17
N ILE A 103 -3.99 13.64 2.36
CA ILE A 103 -3.02 14.76 2.29
C ILE A 103 -2.73 15.18 0.84
N LEU A 104 -2.73 14.22 -0.09
CA LEU A 104 -2.44 14.33 -1.51
C LEU A 104 -3.32 13.32 -2.26
N ASP A 105 -4.35 13.83 -2.94
CA ASP A 105 -5.24 13.03 -3.78
C ASP A 105 -4.47 12.54 -5.02
N LEU A 106 -3.81 11.37 -4.93
CA LEU A 106 -2.98 10.84 -6.01
C LEU A 106 -3.79 10.44 -7.26
N ASN A 107 -5.12 10.46 -7.18
CA ASN A 107 -6.01 10.37 -8.34
C ASN A 107 -5.92 11.59 -9.29
N GLN A 108 -5.29 12.70 -8.87
CA GLN A 108 -5.15 13.91 -9.67
C GLN A 108 -3.79 14.06 -10.37
N ILE A 109 -2.83 13.14 -10.15
CA ILE A 109 -1.49 13.20 -10.79
C ILE A 109 -1.45 12.27 -12.01
N GLN A 110 -2.46 12.35 -12.88
CA GLN A 110 -2.53 11.63 -14.16
C GLN A 110 -2.38 12.57 -15.35
#